data_AF-A0A431KYG8-F1
#
_entry.id   AF-A0A431KYG8-F1
#
_cell.length_a   1.000
_cell.length_b   1.000
_cell.length_c   1.000
_cell.angle_alpha   90.00
_cell.angle_beta   90.00
_cell.angle_gamma   90.00
#
_symmetry.space_group_name_H-M   'P 1'
#
loop_
_entity.id
_entity.type
_entity.pdbx_description
1 polymer ?
#
loop_
_entity_poly.entity_id
_entity_poly.type
_entity_poly.pdbx_seq_one_letter_code
_entity_poly.pdbx_strand_id
1 'polypeptide(L)'
;MNTTFNDRLEQASIRIEKCIPLFGAFGDERPNDDLAEFLDEADPEDFDRLFPGFEADPSDHEAFAYEAAHHSRMGFLAQVATPVMRPVTKSASSYSWGNYYTRWLYADTVDDIVTQAEAWAAERRQAERDKAAAKLLPAS
;
A
#
# COMPACT_ATOMS: atom_id res chain seq x y z
N MET A 1 -18.53 -3.61 -21.21
CA MET A 1 -18.05 -2.43 -20.46
C MET A 1 -16.60 -2.69 -20.11
N ASN A 2 -15.70 -1.74 -20.36
CA ASN A 2 -14.37 -1.82 -19.78
C ASN A 2 -14.50 -1.53 -18.29
N THR A 3 -14.02 -2.44 -17.44
CA THR A 3 -13.97 -2.24 -15.99
C THR A 3 -13.05 -1.06 -15.69
N THR A 4 -13.53 -0.08 -14.92
CA THR A 4 -12.70 1.06 -14.50
C THR A 4 -11.84 0.71 -13.29
N PHE A 5 -10.84 1.54 -12.97
CA PHE A 5 -10.09 1.40 -11.72
C PHE A 5 -10.98 1.51 -10.48
N ASN A 6 -12.00 2.39 -10.52
CA ASN A 6 -12.92 2.53 -9.40
C ASN A 6 -13.72 1.24 -9.17
N ASP A 7 -14.23 0.62 -10.25
CA ASP A 7 -14.98 -0.64 -10.15
C ASP A 7 -14.11 -1.77 -9.55
N ARG A 8 -12.84 -1.83 -9.94
CA ARG A 8 -11.85 -2.80 -9.42
C ARG A 8 -11.60 -2.61 -7.93
N LEU A 9 -11.27 -1.39 -7.52
CA LEU A 9 -11.00 -1.06 -6.11
C LEU A 9 -12.25 -1.27 -5.24
N GLU A 10 -13.43 -0.90 -5.72
CA GLU A 10 -14.70 -1.12 -5.02
C GLU A 10 -14.96 -2.62 -4.81
N GLN A 11 -14.82 -3.43 -5.87
CA GLN A 11 -15.02 -4.89 -5.79
C GLN A 11 -14.03 -5.55 -4.80
N ALA A 12 -12.80 -5.06 -4.75
CA ALA A 12 -11.79 -5.54 -3.80
C ALA A 12 -11.93 -4.94 -2.38
N SER A 13 -12.87 -4.01 -2.16
CA SER A 13 -13.02 -3.26 -0.91
C SER A 13 -11.73 -2.53 -0.51
N ILE A 14 -11.13 -1.80 -1.45
CA ILE A 14 -9.90 -1.04 -1.27
C ILE A 14 -10.20 0.46 -1.39
N ARG A 15 -9.48 1.28 -0.63
CA ARG A 15 -9.40 2.74 -0.82
C ARG A 15 -7.96 3.15 -1.04
N ILE A 16 -7.73 4.10 -1.94
CA ILE A 16 -6.47 4.83 -2.00
C ILE A 16 -6.64 6.04 -1.08
N GLU A 17 -5.83 6.14 -0.03
CA GLU A 17 -5.90 7.21 0.96
C GLU A 17 -4.96 8.37 0.61
N LYS A 18 -3.78 8.05 0.09
CA LYS A 18 -2.81 9.01 -0.45
C LYS A 18 -2.25 8.49 -1.77
N CYS A 19 -1.99 9.37 -2.74
CA CYS A 19 -1.33 9.04 -4.00
C CYS A 19 -0.40 10.18 -4.41
N ILE A 20 0.90 9.89 -4.47
CA ILE A 20 1.97 10.85 -4.67
C ILE A 20 2.69 10.51 -5.98
N PRO A 21 2.59 11.34 -7.03
CA PRO A 21 3.36 11.17 -8.25
C PRO A 21 4.81 11.64 -8.06
N LEU A 22 5.78 10.73 -8.02
CA LEU A 22 7.18 11.06 -7.74
C LEU A 22 7.82 11.93 -8.82
N PHE A 23 7.40 11.80 -10.09
CA PHE A 23 7.86 12.63 -11.22
C PHE A 23 7.58 14.14 -11.06
N GLY A 24 6.76 14.54 -10.09
CA GLY A 24 6.48 15.94 -9.78
C GLY A 24 6.47 16.23 -8.28
N ALA A 25 6.94 15.30 -7.45
CA ALA A 25 6.97 15.45 -6.01
C ALA A 25 8.20 16.23 -5.51
N PHE A 26 9.15 16.54 -6.39
CA PHE A 26 10.37 17.26 -6.05
C PHE A 26 10.41 18.65 -6.68
N GLY A 27 10.82 19.65 -5.91
CA GLY A 27 11.19 20.97 -6.40
C GLY A 27 12.49 21.42 -5.75
N ASP A 28 13.50 21.75 -6.55
CA ASP A 28 14.84 22.12 -6.05
C ASP A 28 15.39 21.08 -5.05
N GLU A 29 15.31 19.79 -5.43
CA GLU A 29 15.73 18.61 -4.64
C GLU A 29 14.96 18.40 -3.32
N ARG A 30 13.92 19.20 -3.06
CA ARG A 30 13.06 19.04 -1.87
C ARG A 30 11.78 18.31 -2.21
N PRO A 31 11.40 17.27 -1.44
CA PRO A 31 10.10 16.63 -1.59
C PRO A 31 8.98 17.58 -1.18
N ASN A 32 7.78 17.34 -1.70
CA ASN A 32 6.56 17.96 -1.18
C ASN A 32 6.22 17.40 0.22
N ASP A 33 5.31 18.07 0.94
CA ASP A 33 4.99 17.73 2.32
C ASP A 33 4.53 16.27 2.50
N ASP A 34 3.71 15.75 1.57
CA ASP A 34 3.21 14.38 1.63
C ASP A 34 4.33 13.32 1.46
N LEU A 35 5.31 13.59 0.58
CA LEU A 35 6.45 12.71 0.37
C LEU A 35 7.44 12.83 1.53
N ALA A 36 7.67 14.04 2.05
CA ALA A 36 8.50 14.27 3.22
C ALA A 36 7.94 13.51 4.45
N GLU A 37 6.63 13.61 4.70
CA GLU A 37 5.95 12.87 5.77
C GLU A 37 6.16 11.35 5.62
N PHE A 38 5.99 10.82 4.40
CA PHE A 38 6.26 9.40 4.15
C PHE A 38 7.72 9.04 4.45
N LEU A 39 8.68 9.81 3.94
CA LEU A 39 10.10 9.53 4.09
C LEU A 39 10.55 9.58 5.55
N ASP A 40 10.06 10.56 6.31
CA ASP A 40 10.39 10.75 7.72
C ASP A 40 9.79 9.66 8.63
N GLU A 41 8.63 9.10 8.24
CA GLU A 41 7.92 8.07 9.00
C GLU A 41 8.11 6.65 8.44
N ALA A 42 8.87 6.49 7.36
CA ALA A 42 9.04 5.21 6.69
C ALA A 42 9.74 4.20 7.62
N ASP A 43 9.10 3.06 7.84
CA ASP A 43 9.76 1.92 8.44
C ASP A 43 10.82 1.36 7.47
N PRO A 44 12.05 1.04 7.91
CA PRO A 44 13.11 0.56 7.04
C PRO A 44 12.74 -0.67 6.20
N GLU A 45 11.97 -1.62 6.75
CA GLU A 45 11.56 -2.81 5.99
C GLU A 45 10.57 -2.45 4.88
N ASP A 46 9.66 -1.51 5.16
CA ASP A 46 8.72 -1.02 4.15
C ASP A 46 9.43 -0.16 3.09
N PHE A 47 10.42 0.65 3.49
CA PHE A 47 11.23 1.44 2.56
C PHE A 47 12.03 0.54 1.62
N ASP A 48 12.78 -0.43 2.14
CA ASP A 48 13.56 -1.38 1.34
C ASP A 48 12.68 -2.18 0.37
N ARG A 49 11.46 -2.52 0.79
CA ARG A 49 10.48 -3.19 -0.07
C ARG A 49 10.00 -2.28 -1.20
N LEU A 50 9.79 -1.00 -0.92
CA LEU A 50 9.27 -0.02 -1.88
C LEU A 50 10.35 0.48 -2.83
N PHE A 51 11.58 0.60 -2.38
CA PHE A 51 12.72 1.13 -3.11
C PHE A 51 13.93 0.19 -2.99
N PRO A 52 13.81 -1.05 -3.52
CA PRO A 52 14.86 -2.05 -3.36
C PRO A 52 16.16 -1.59 -4.03
N GLY A 53 17.24 -1.63 -3.26
CA GLY A 53 18.57 -1.22 -3.71
C GLY A 53 18.84 0.28 -3.60
N PHE A 54 17.96 1.04 -2.95
CA PHE A 54 18.31 2.39 -2.51
C PHE A 54 19.28 2.30 -1.33
N GLU A 55 20.36 3.06 -1.37
CA GLU A 55 21.37 3.09 -0.29
C GLU A 55 21.19 4.32 0.60
N ALA A 56 20.45 5.32 0.12
CA ALA A 56 20.09 6.52 0.86
C ALA A 56 19.27 6.19 2.12
N ASP A 57 19.60 6.90 3.20
CA ASP A 57 18.70 6.99 4.35
C ASP A 57 17.42 7.72 3.90
N PRO A 58 16.21 7.17 4.14
CA PRO A 58 14.97 7.83 3.74
C PRO A 58 14.83 9.25 4.32
N SER A 59 15.41 9.52 5.49
CA SER A 59 15.41 10.86 6.10
C SER A 59 16.37 11.85 5.43
N ASP A 60 17.29 11.37 4.58
CA ASP A 60 18.11 12.21 3.69
C ASP A 60 17.36 12.43 2.38
N HIS A 61 16.51 13.46 2.37
CA HIS A 61 15.61 13.76 1.25
C HIS A 61 16.35 14.10 -0.04
N GLU A 62 17.54 14.71 0.04
CA GLU A 62 18.37 15.05 -1.12
C GLU A 62 18.95 13.77 -1.74
N ALA A 63 19.49 12.87 -0.90
CA ALA A 63 19.97 11.57 -1.35
C ALA A 63 18.83 10.73 -1.97
N PHE A 64 17.65 10.72 -1.34
CA PHE A 64 16.48 10.05 -1.91
C PHE A 64 16.09 10.63 -3.28
N ALA A 65 16.03 11.95 -3.42
CA ALA A 65 15.71 12.61 -4.69
C ALA A 65 16.72 12.26 -5.78
N TYR A 66 18.01 12.24 -5.43
CA TYR A 66 19.09 11.83 -6.32
C TYR A 66 18.89 10.37 -6.77
N GLU A 67 18.67 9.43 -5.87
CA GLU A 67 18.50 8.02 -6.22
C GLU A 67 17.21 7.77 -7.00
N ALA A 68 16.11 8.42 -6.64
CA ALA A 68 14.86 8.37 -7.40
C ALA A 68 15.08 8.79 -8.86
N ALA A 69 15.86 9.85 -9.09
CA ALA A 69 16.20 10.30 -10.44
C ALA A 69 17.13 9.32 -11.16
N HIS A 70 18.19 8.85 -10.50
CA HIS A 70 19.21 7.99 -11.12
C HIS A 70 18.69 6.59 -11.46
N HIS A 71 17.83 6.03 -10.60
CA HIS A 71 17.21 4.73 -10.80
C HIS A 71 15.92 4.79 -11.64
N SER A 72 15.58 5.96 -12.20
CA SER A 72 14.33 6.19 -12.93
C SER A 72 13.07 5.81 -12.15
N ARG A 73 13.10 5.95 -10.82
CA ARG A 73 11.98 5.62 -9.93
C ARG A 73 11.04 6.80 -9.82
N MET A 74 10.39 7.13 -10.92
CA MET A 74 9.54 8.32 -11.07
C MET A 74 8.04 8.02 -11.18
N GLY A 75 7.61 6.82 -10.78
CA GLY A 75 6.21 6.40 -10.75
C GLY A 75 5.34 7.05 -9.66
N PHE A 76 4.47 6.24 -9.09
CA PHE A 76 3.48 6.61 -8.08
C PHE A 76 3.76 5.88 -6.77
N LEU A 77 3.71 6.61 -5.67
CA LEU A 77 3.69 6.07 -4.33
C LEU A 77 2.27 6.24 -3.78
N ALA A 78 1.61 5.15 -3.38
CA ALA A 78 0.22 5.18 -2.93
C ALA A 78 0.04 4.47 -1.59
N GLN A 79 -0.67 5.10 -0.67
CA GLN A 79 -1.15 4.45 0.54
C GLN A 79 -2.54 3.88 0.27
N VAL A 80 -2.68 2.56 0.42
CA VAL A 80 -3.94 1.85 0.22
C VAL A 80 -4.46 1.29 1.54
N ALA A 81 -5.78 1.20 1.66
CA ALA A 81 -6.47 0.69 2.83
C ALA A 81 -7.50 -0.39 2.47
N THR A 82 -7.62 -1.41 3.32
CA THR A 82 -8.67 -2.43 3.21
C THR A 82 -9.23 -2.78 4.61
N PRO A 83 -10.56 -2.89 4.80
CA PRO A 83 -11.14 -3.04 6.13
C PRO A 83 -10.88 -4.45 6.66
N VAL A 84 -10.71 -4.60 7.98
CA VAL A 84 -10.53 -5.92 8.59
C VAL A 84 -11.81 -6.74 8.45
N MET A 85 -11.70 -7.95 7.91
CA MET A 85 -12.78 -8.94 7.92
C MET A 85 -12.86 -9.59 9.30
N ARG A 86 -14.02 -9.50 9.93
CA ARG A 86 -14.33 -10.26 11.14
C ARG A 86 -15.34 -11.36 10.79
N PRO A 87 -14.97 -12.64 10.88
CA PRO A 87 -15.93 -13.72 10.76
C PRO A 87 -16.94 -13.63 11.91
N VAL A 88 -18.22 -13.57 11.57
CA VAL A 88 -19.34 -13.60 12.54
C VAL A 88 -19.84 -15.03 12.71
N THR A 89 -19.87 -15.80 11.61
CA THR A 89 -20.19 -17.24 11.60
C THR A 89 -19.27 -17.96 10.61
N LYS A 90 -19.45 -19.29 10.43
CA LYS A 90 -18.74 -20.05 9.39
C LYS A 90 -19.07 -19.59 7.96
N SER A 91 -20.20 -18.91 7.75
CA SER A 91 -20.69 -18.49 6.43
C SER A 91 -20.94 -16.99 6.30
N ALA A 92 -20.69 -16.22 7.36
CA ALA A 92 -20.92 -14.78 7.37
C ALA A 92 -19.73 -14.04 7.98
N SER A 93 -19.32 -12.97 7.31
CA SER A 93 -18.28 -12.05 7.76
C SER A 93 -18.85 -10.64 7.83
N SER A 94 -18.39 -9.86 8.81
CA SER A 94 -18.60 -8.43 8.89
C SER A 94 -17.33 -7.68 8.50
N TYR A 95 -17.51 -6.54 7.86
CA TYR A 95 -16.44 -5.62 7.49
C TYR A 95 -16.72 -4.29 8.19
N SER A 96 -15.70 -3.71 8.83
CA SER A 96 -15.83 -2.39 9.44
C SER A 96 -14.64 -1.54 9.05
N TRP A 97 -14.92 -0.34 8.55
CA TRP A 97 -13.90 0.69 8.32
C TRP A 97 -13.45 1.39 9.60
N GLY A 98 -14.02 1.03 10.77
CA GLY A 98 -13.49 1.47 12.06
C GLY A 98 -12.19 0.78 12.47
N ASN A 99 -11.78 -0.26 11.75
CA ASN A 99 -10.47 -0.91 11.89
C ASN A 99 -10.07 -1.49 10.52
N TYR A 100 -8.97 -1.00 9.96
CA TYR A 100 -8.50 -1.36 8.62
C TYR A 100 -6.99 -1.52 8.62
N TYR A 101 -6.49 -2.25 7.62
CA TYR A 101 -5.08 -2.29 7.29
C TYR A 101 -4.76 -1.19 6.31
N THR A 102 -3.58 -0.61 6.45
CA THR A 102 -2.96 0.25 5.44
C THR A 102 -1.69 -0.39 4.91
N ARG A 103 -1.28 -0.01 3.71
CA ARG A 103 0.03 -0.35 3.15
C ARG A 103 0.43 0.69 2.11
N TRP A 104 1.72 1.05 2.11
CA TRP A 104 2.31 1.79 1.01
C TRP A 104 2.71 0.86 -0.14
N LEU A 105 2.41 1.29 -1.36
CA LEU A 105 2.73 0.61 -2.62
C LEU A 105 3.44 1.59 -3.56
N TYR A 106 4.36 1.06 -4.35
CA TYR A 106 5.05 1.81 -5.40
C TYR A 106 4.86 1.10 -6.74
N ALA A 107 4.59 1.87 -7.79
CA ALA A 107 4.61 1.35 -9.15
C ALA A 107 4.79 2.47 -10.18
N ASP A 108 5.26 2.12 -11.38
CA ASP A 108 5.44 3.09 -12.48
C ASP A 108 4.10 3.58 -13.04
N THR A 109 3.02 2.81 -12.87
CA THR A 109 1.69 3.15 -13.39
C THR A 109 0.60 2.99 -12.34
N VAL A 110 -0.48 3.75 -12.51
CA VAL A 110 -1.69 3.63 -11.65
C VAL A 110 -2.34 2.24 -11.78
N ASP A 111 -2.31 1.63 -12.97
CA ASP A 111 -2.86 0.27 -13.17
C ASP A 111 -2.09 -0.78 -12.36
N ASP A 112 -0.77 -0.64 -12.29
CA ASP A 112 0.07 -1.51 -11.46
C ASP A 112 -0.19 -1.29 -9.97
N ILE A 113 -0.41 -0.05 -9.51
CA ILE A 113 -0.85 0.22 -8.13
C ILE A 113 -2.16 -0.52 -7.83
N VAL A 114 -3.16 -0.42 -8.72
CA VAL A 114 -4.45 -1.09 -8.54
C VAL A 114 -4.26 -2.61 -8.48
N THR A 115 -3.47 -3.17 -9.39
CA THR A 115 -3.18 -4.61 -9.44
C THR A 115 -2.46 -5.10 -8.18
N GLN A 116 -1.46 -4.36 -7.70
CA GLN A 116 -0.78 -4.67 -6.44
C GLN A 116 -1.71 -4.57 -5.22
N ALA A 117 -2.60 -3.57 -5.21
CA ALA A 117 -3.55 -3.39 -4.13
C ALA A 117 -4.56 -4.53 -4.06
N GLU A 118 -5.08 -4.99 -5.20
CA GLU A 118 -5.97 -6.17 -5.29
C GLU A 118 -5.29 -7.43 -4.74
N ALA A 119 -4.05 -7.68 -5.16
CA ALA A 119 -3.27 -8.83 -4.69
C ALA A 119 -3.07 -8.77 -3.17
N TRP A 120 -2.64 -7.62 -2.65
CA TRP A 120 -2.48 -7.41 -1.21
C TRP A 120 -3.78 -7.58 -0.43
N ALA A 121 -4.90 -7.04 -0.93
CA ALA A 121 -6.20 -7.22 -0.27
C ALA A 121 -6.60 -8.71 -0.23
N ALA A 122 -6.38 -9.45 -1.32
CA ALA A 122 -6.63 -10.89 -1.37
C ALA A 122 -5.78 -11.66 -0.34
N GLU A 123 -4.49 -11.32 -0.20
CA GLU A 123 -3.60 -11.88 0.84
C GLU A 123 -4.14 -11.60 2.24
N ARG A 124 -4.58 -10.37 2.53
CA ARG A 124 -5.21 -10.02 3.82
C ARG A 124 -6.46 -10.85 4.08
N ARG A 125 -7.33 -11.00 3.08
CA ARG A 125 -8.54 -11.84 3.19
C ARG A 125 -8.21 -13.29 3.49
N GLN A 126 -7.19 -13.84 2.84
CA GLN A 126 -6.78 -15.21 3.08
C GLN A 126 -6.23 -15.39 4.50
N ALA A 127 -5.33 -14.50 4.95
CA ALA A 127 -4.79 -14.53 6.31
C ALA A 127 -5.88 -14.40 7.39
N GLU A 128 -6.89 -13.56 7.16
CA GLU A 128 -8.05 -13.44 8.05
C GLU A 128 -8.89 -14.72 8.12
N ARG A 129 -9.11 -15.37 6.97
CA ARG A 129 -9.83 -16.67 6.90
C ARG A 129 -9.05 -17.78 7.60
N ASP A 130 -7.74 -17.85 7.40
CA ASP A 130 -6.88 -18.85 8.03
C ASP A 130 -6.86 -18.69 9.56
N LYS A 131 -6.72 -17.45 10.03
CA LYS A 131 -6.80 -17.11 11.46
C LYS A 131 -8.17 -17.47 12.06
N ALA A 132 -9.25 -17.24 11.32
CA ALA A 132 -10.59 -17.62 11.73
C ALA A 132 -10.78 -19.13 11.82
N ALA A 133 -10.31 -19.87 10.80
CA ALA A 133 -10.37 -21.32 10.75
C ALA A 133 -9.60 -21.95 11.92
N ALA A 134 -8.40 -21.44 12.21
CA ALA A 134 -7.59 -21.89 13.35
C ALA A 134 -8.30 -21.68 14.70
N LYS A 135 -9.06 -20.58 14.86
CA LYS A 135 -9.80 -20.27 16.08
C LYS A 135 -11.08 -21.11 16.25
N LEU A 136 -11.59 -21.70 15.17
CA LEU A 136 -12.81 -22.53 15.17
C LEU A 136 -12.53 -24.03 15.33
N LEU A 137 -11.26 -24.45 15.38
CA LEU A 137 -10.88 -25.82 15.77
C LEU A 137 -11.01 -25.96 17.29
N PRO A 138 -11.79 -26.93 17.81
CA PRO A 138 -11.83 -27.18 19.25
C PRO A 138 -10.45 -27.62 19.73
N ALA A 139 -10.02 -27.10 20.89
CA ALA A 139 -8.87 -27.64 21.62
C ALA A 139 -9.07 -29.16 21.76
N SER A 140 -8.14 -29.93 21.20
CA SER A 140 -8.12 -31.38 21.28
C SER A 140 -7.82 -31.85 22.70
#